data_AF-A0A2A5CK34-F1
#
_entry.id   AF-A0A2A5CK34-F1
#
_cell.length_a   1.000
_cell.length_b   1.000
_cell.length_c   1.000
_cell.angle_alpha   90.00
_cell.angle_beta   90.00
_cell.angle_gamma   90.00
#
_symmetry.space_group_name_H-M   'P 1'
#
loop_
_entity.id
_entity.type
_entity.pdbx_description
1 polymer ?
#
loop_
_entity_poly.entity_id
_entity_poly.type
_entity_poly.pdbx_seq_one_letter_code
_entity_poly.pdbx_strand_id
1 'polypeptide(L)'
;MADPVVGWLVVVDGPGKGNYLKLGNGQNSIGRGNSERIKLDFGDDQISRANHAMLTFDPRGGGFYIQQGSGTNLAYLDNSPVLSPTKLSAGSRITLGDTTLMFAPLCGENFSWDEE
;
A
#
# COMPACT_ATOMS: atom_id res chain seq x y z
N MET A 1 -17.29 14.67 3.29
CA MET A 1 -15.96 14.97 3.86
C MET A 1 -14.91 14.38 2.93
N ALA A 2 -13.84 15.12 2.66
CA ALA A 2 -12.73 14.60 1.86
C ALA A 2 -12.07 13.43 2.61
N ASP A 3 -11.68 12.39 1.88
CA ASP A 3 -10.86 11.30 2.40
C ASP A 3 -9.42 11.81 2.52
N PRO A 4 -8.94 12.13 3.74
CA PRO A 4 -7.65 12.79 3.90
C PRO A 4 -6.52 11.83 3.59
N VAL A 5 -5.44 12.36 3.02
CA VAL A 5 -4.27 11.56 2.70
C VAL A 5 -3.55 11.20 3.99
N VAL A 6 -3.35 9.92 4.25
CA VAL A 6 -2.64 9.43 5.45
C VAL A 6 -1.22 8.96 5.12
N GLY A 7 -0.88 8.85 3.84
CA GLY A 7 0.47 8.51 3.37
C GLY A 7 0.51 8.25 1.87
N TRP A 8 1.63 7.71 1.41
CA TRP A 8 1.86 7.39 0.00
C TRP A 8 2.57 6.05 -0.19
N LEU A 9 2.36 5.49 -1.37
CA LEU A 9 3.21 4.45 -1.96
C LEU A 9 3.89 5.04 -3.18
N VAL A 10 5.21 4.93 -3.26
CA VAL A 10 6.01 5.43 -4.38
C VAL A 10 6.57 4.24 -5.14
N VAL A 11 6.35 4.16 -6.45
CA VAL A 11 6.94 3.11 -7.28
C VAL A 11 8.43 3.42 -7.44
N VAL A 12 9.29 2.64 -6.79
CA VAL A 12 10.74 2.83 -6.80
C VAL A 12 11.45 1.89 -7.76
N ASP A 13 10.79 0.80 -8.16
CA ASP A 13 11.28 -0.10 -9.19
C ASP A 13 10.15 -0.80 -9.96
N GLY A 14 10.47 -1.27 -11.16
CA GLY A 14 9.51 -1.93 -12.06
C GLY A 14 8.62 -0.98 -12.87
N PRO A 15 7.56 -1.52 -13.50
CA PRO A 15 6.63 -0.73 -14.31
C PRO A 15 5.97 0.40 -13.50
N GLY A 16 6.01 1.61 -14.04
CA GLY A 16 5.45 2.80 -13.36
C GLY A 16 6.41 3.50 -12.40
N LYS A 17 7.70 3.14 -12.37
CA LYS A 17 8.74 3.82 -11.58
C LYS A 17 8.64 5.36 -11.65
N GLY A 18 8.71 5.99 -10.48
CA GLY A 18 8.55 7.44 -10.30
C GLY A 18 7.10 7.90 -10.05
N ASN A 19 6.09 7.05 -10.29
CA ASN A 19 4.72 7.35 -9.90
C ASN A 19 4.52 7.19 -8.39
N TYR A 20 3.51 7.88 -7.87
CA TYR A 20 3.09 7.78 -6.48
C TYR A 20 1.57 7.61 -6.40
N LEU A 21 1.12 6.91 -5.36
CA LEU A 21 -0.29 6.68 -5.07
C LEU A 21 -0.58 7.15 -3.64
N LYS A 22 -1.73 7.79 -3.46
CA LYS A 22 -2.17 8.31 -2.16
C LYS A 22 -2.87 7.21 -1.38
N LEU A 23 -2.57 7.11 -0.10
CA LEU A 23 -3.30 6.30 0.85
C LEU A 23 -4.29 7.19 1.59
N GLY A 24 -5.51 6.70 1.78
CA GLY A 24 -6.52 7.35 2.60
C GLY A 24 -6.85 6.54 3.85
N ASN A 25 -7.83 7.01 4.61
CA ASN A 25 -8.16 6.40 5.90
C ASN A 25 -8.72 4.97 5.73
N GLY A 26 -8.41 4.09 6.70
CA GLY A 26 -8.87 2.71 6.72
C GLY A 26 -8.22 1.84 5.64
N GLN A 27 -9.03 1.06 4.93
CA GLN A 27 -8.59 0.05 3.97
C GLN A 27 -8.27 0.64 2.59
N ASN A 28 -7.07 0.34 2.08
CA ASN A 28 -6.57 0.71 0.77
C ASN A 28 -6.24 -0.56 -0.01
N SER A 29 -7.19 -1.02 -0.83
CA SER A 29 -7.00 -2.19 -1.67
C SER A 29 -6.04 -1.87 -2.82
N ILE A 30 -5.12 -2.78 -3.08
CA ILE A 30 -4.05 -2.62 -4.08
C ILE A 30 -4.24 -3.68 -5.16
N GLY A 31 -4.28 -3.24 -6.42
CA GLY A 31 -4.30 -4.12 -7.58
C GLY A 31 -4.37 -3.32 -8.87
N ARG A 32 -4.40 -3.98 -10.03
CA ARG A 32 -4.44 -3.29 -11.34
C ARG A 32 -5.83 -2.90 -11.82
N GLY A 33 -6.88 -3.40 -11.18
CA GLY A 33 -8.27 -3.16 -11.57
C GLY A 33 -8.76 -1.77 -11.20
N ASN A 34 -9.73 -1.25 -11.97
CA ASN A 34 -10.32 0.07 -11.71
C ASN A 34 -11.15 0.15 -10.42
N SER A 35 -11.52 -1.00 -9.83
CA SER A 35 -12.21 -1.08 -8.54
C SER A 35 -11.29 -0.86 -7.34
N GLU A 36 -9.97 -0.93 -7.55
CA GLU A 36 -9.00 -0.82 -6.47
C GLU A 36 -8.80 0.63 -6.06
N ARG A 37 -8.71 0.86 -4.76
CA ARG A 37 -8.41 2.20 -4.24
C ARG A 37 -7.02 2.66 -4.67
N ILE A 38 -6.07 1.72 -4.69
CA ILE A 38 -4.70 1.90 -5.16
C ILE A 38 -4.54 1.10 -6.45
N LYS A 39 -4.82 1.78 -7.56
CA LYS A 39 -4.71 1.20 -8.89
C LYS A 39 -3.26 1.19 -9.39
N LEU A 40 -2.61 0.02 -9.37
CA LEU A 40 -1.28 -0.23 -9.93
C LEU A 40 -1.38 -0.81 -11.34
N ASP A 41 -1.72 0.04 -12.30
CA ASP A 41 -1.92 -0.35 -13.70
C ASP A 41 -0.90 0.35 -14.59
N PHE A 42 0.36 -0.05 -14.43
CA PHE A 42 1.50 0.49 -15.16
C PHE A 42 2.16 -0.53 -16.10
N GLY A 43 1.48 -1.64 -16.39
CA GLY A 43 1.96 -2.69 -17.30
C GLY A 43 2.54 -3.93 -16.61
N ASP A 44 2.33 -4.10 -15.31
CA ASP A 44 2.70 -5.32 -14.57
C ASP A 44 1.53 -6.31 -14.53
N ASP A 45 1.64 -7.38 -15.33
CA ASP A 45 0.61 -8.43 -15.42
C ASP A 45 0.61 -9.41 -14.25
N GLN A 46 1.68 -9.44 -13.45
CA GLN A 46 1.79 -10.27 -12.24
C GLN A 46 0.97 -9.69 -11.07
N ILE A 47 0.63 -8.40 -11.13
CA ILE A 47 -0.29 -7.78 -10.17
C ILE A 47 -1.72 -8.25 -10.45
N SER A 48 -2.44 -8.65 -9.41
CA SER A 48 -3.81 -9.14 -9.53
C SER A 48 -4.75 -8.00 -9.88
N ARG A 49 -5.79 -8.30 -10.67
CA ARG A 49 -6.81 -7.29 -11.02
C ARG A 49 -7.54 -6.78 -9.80
N ALA A 50 -7.93 -7.67 -8.90
CA ALA A 50 -8.63 -7.30 -7.68
C ALA A 50 -7.82 -7.75 -6.46
N ASN A 51 -7.74 -6.87 -5.46
CA ASN A 51 -7.21 -7.15 -4.13
C ASN A 51 -5.96 -8.05 -4.14
N HIS A 52 -4.87 -7.59 -4.75
CA HIS A 52 -3.57 -8.27 -4.72
C HIS A 52 -2.94 -8.18 -3.33
N ALA A 53 -3.03 -7.00 -2.72
CA ALA A 53 -2.67 -6.74 -1.34
C ALA A 53 -3.63 -5.69 -0.76
N MET A 54 -3.69 -5.61 0.56
CA MET A 54 -4.47 -4.59 1.26
C MET A 54 -3.58 -3.87 2.26
N LEU A 55 -3.58 -2.54 2.20
CA LEU A 55 -2.89 -1.69 3.15
C LEU A 55 -3.94 -0.97 4.01
N THR A 56 -3.86 -1.14 5.33
CA THR A 56 -4.80 -0.54 6.28
C THR A 56 -4.09 0.50 7.13
N PHE A 57 -4.66 1.70 7.21
CA PHE A 57 -4.34 2.66 8.27
C PHE A 57 -5.33 2.47 9.43
N ASP A 58 -4.80 2.25 10.63
CA ASP A 58 -5.55 2.25 11.88
C ASP A 58 -5.45 3.63 12.55
N PRO A 59 -6.50 4.47 12.52
CA PRO A 59 -6.46 5.80 13.11
C PRO A 59 -6.36 5.76 14.65
N ARG A 60 -6.78 4.67 15.31
CA ARG A 60 -6.69 4.55 16.77
C ARG A 60 -5.28 4.25 17.22
N GLY A 61 -4.60 3.37 16.50
CA GLY A 61 -3.23 2.98 16.77
C GLY A 61 -2.17 3.84 16.05
N GLY A 62 -2.58 4.75 15.16
CA GLY A 62 -1.68 5.55 14.32
C GLY A 62 -0.78 4.69 13.41
N GLY A 63 -1.20 3.46 13.11
CA GLY A 63 -0.35 2.43 12.52
C GLY A 63 -0.78 2.01 11.12
N PHE A 64 0.19 1.55 10.33
CA PHE A 64 -0.06 1.00 9.01
C PHE A 64 0.23 -0.49 8.98
N TYR A 65 -0.61 -1.24 8.28
CA TYR A 65 -0.49 -2.69 8.17
C TYR A 65 -0.72 -3.12 6.73
N ILE A 66 0.09 -4.06 6.25
CA ILE A 66 -0.11 -4.74 4.98
C ILE A 66 -0.55 -6.18 5.21
N GLN A 67 -1.43 -6.67 4.35
CA GLN A 67 -1.82 -8.07 4.31
C GLN A 67 -1.91 -8.55 2.86
N GLN A 68 -1.66 -9.85 2.68
CA GLN A 68 -1.90 -10.55 1.43
C GLN A 68 -3.36 -10.41 1.02
N GLY A 69 -3.60 -10.15 -0.26
CA GLY A 69 -4.94 -10.15 -0.82
C GLY A 69 -5.38 -11.55 -1.29
N SER A 70 -6.38 -11.60 -2.16
CA SER A 70 -6.90 -12.85 -2.74
C SER A 70 -6.15 -13.31 -4.00
N GLY A 71 -5.06 -12.62 -4.35
CA GLY A 71 -4.23 -12.93 -5.51
C GLY A 71 -3.42 -14.23 -5.37
N THR A 72 -3.10 -14.85 -6.50
CA THR A 72 -2.23 -16.04 -6.56
C THR A 72 -0.77 -15.70 -6.26
N ASN A 73 -0.30 -14.54 -6.72
CA ASN A 73 1.06 -14.07 -6.47
C ASN A 73 1.14 -13.42 -5.08
N LEU A 74 2.23 -13.72 -4.37
CA LEU A 74 2.48 -13.21 -3.03
C LEU A 74 2.95 -11.76 -3.07
N ALA A 75 2.47 -10.98 -2.11
CA ALA A 75 3.06 -9.71 -1.73
C ALA A 75 4.26 -9.97 -0.82
N TYR A 76 5.33 -9.23 -1.02
CA TYR A 76 6.52 -9.27 -0.17
C TYR A 76 6.72 -7.93 0.51
N LEU A 77 7.11 -7.96 1.79
CA LEU A 77 7.54 -6.82 2.57
C LEU A 77 9.02 -7.02 2.94
N ASP A 78 9.88 -6.11 2.50
CA ASP A 78 11.33 -6.13 2.76
C ASP A 78 11.94 -7.53 2.47
N ASN A 79 11.61 -8.07 1.29
CA ASN A 79 11.99 -9.40 0.78
C ASN A 79 11.41 -10.62 1.53
N SER A 80 10.51 -10.42 2.49
CA SER A 80 9.80 -11.49 3.20
C SER A 80 8.35 -11.60 2.75
N PRO A 81 7.80 -12.80 2.53
CA PRO A 81 6.40 -12.94 2.11
C PRO A 81 5.45 -12.47 3.22
N VAL A 82 4.42 -11.72 2.84
CA VAL A 82 3.36 -11.29 3.77
C VAL A 82 2.34 -12.43 3.89
N LEU A 83 2.39 -13.19 4.99
CA LEU A 83 1.47 -14.32 5.22
C LEU A 83 0.35 -13.99 6.22
N SER A 84 0.51 -12.91 6.96
CA SER A 84 -0.44 -12.39 7.95
C SER A 84 -0.35 -10.85 7.97
N PRO A 85 -1.34 -10.15 8.56
CA PRO A 85 -1.26 -8.70 8.74
C PRO A 85 0.04 -8.30 9.42
N THR A 86 0.86 -7.50 8.74
CA THR A 86 2.21 -7.12 9.16
C THR A 86 2.32 -5.60 9.21
N LYS A 87 2.91 -5.07 10.29
CA LYS A 87 3.10 -3.62 10.46
C LYS A 87 4.09 -3.07 9.43
N LEU A 88 3.77 -1.93 8.84
CA LEU A 88 4.64 -1.19 7.93
C LEU A 88 5.41 -0.10 8.68
N SER A 89 6.66 0.11 8.28
CA SER A 89 7.51 1.19 8.75
C SER A 89 7.87 2.13 7.61
N ALA A 90 8.14 3.40 7.93
CA ALA A 90 8.56 4.37 6.92
C ALA A 90 9.78 3.84 6.13
N GLY A 91 9.69 3.88 4.80
CA GLY A 91 10.73 3.38 3.90
C GLY A 91 10.67 1.89 3.59
N SER A 92 9.78 1.11 4.24
CA SER A 92 9.57 -0.31 3.91
C SER A 92 9.26 -0.50 2.43
N ARG A 93 9.79 -1.59 1.86
CA ARG A 93 9.62 -1.95 0.45
C ARG A 93 8.58 -3.04 0.30
N ILE A 94 7.56 -2.78 -0.50
CA ILE A 94 6.50 -3.72 -0.84
C ILE A 94 6.69 -4.14 -2.28
N THR A 95 6.93 -5.44 -2.53
CA THR A 95 7.08 -5.98 -3.89
C THR A 95 5.84 -6.77 -4.26
N LEU A 96 5.23 -6.39 -5.38
CA LEU A 96 4.06 -7.04 -5.98
C LEU A 96 4.40 -7.34 -7.44
N GLY A 97 4.56 -8.62 -7.79
CA GLY A 97 5.02 -8.97 -9.13
C GLY A 97 6.42 -8.42 -9.42
N ASP A 98 6.54 -7.67 -10.51
CA ASP A 98 7.78 -7.01 -10.94
C ASP A 98 7.88 -5.55 -10.43
N THR A 99 6.88 -5.08 -9.67
CA THR A 99 6.80 -3.71 -9.17
C THR A 99 7.20 -3.63 -7.69
N THR A 100 8.10 -2.70 -7.35
CA THR A 100 8.45 -2.39 -5.96
C THR A 100 7.99 -1.00 -5.56
N LEU A 101 7.25 -0.93 -4.45
CA LEU A 101 6.73 0.27 -3.84
C LEU A 101 7.53 0.59 -2.57
N MET A 102 7.81 1.87 -2.32
CA MET A 102 8.31 2.35 -1.05
C MET A 102 7.18 3.04 -0.29
N PHE A 103 7.00 2.67 0.97
CA PHE A 103 5.99 3.26 1.84
C PHE A 103 6.48 4.56 2.48
N ALA A 104 5.68 5.61 2.38
CA ALA A 104 5.92 6.92 2.99
C ALA A 104 4.70 7.35 3.82
N PRO A 105 4.67 7.12 5.14
CA PRO A 105 3.57 7.56 6.00
C PRO A 105 3.54 9.08 6.10
N LEU A 106 2.33 9.66 6.09
CA LEU A 106 2.10 11.03 6.57
C LEU A 106 1.64 11.00 8.03
N CYS A 107 0.57 10.26 8.29
CA CYS A 107 0.06 10.06 9.64
C CYS A 107 0.97 9.10 10.42
N GLY A 108 1.04 9.27 11.73
CA GLY A 108 1.86 8.44 12.61
C GLY A 108 2.11 9.14 13.94
N GLU A 109 3.24 8.86 14.57
CA GLU A 109 3.59 9.43 15.88
C GLU A 109 3.71 10.96 15.89
N ASN A 110 4.01 11.56 14.74
CA ASN A 110 4.29 13.00 14.62
C ASN A 110 3.14 13.82 14.03
N PHE A 111 2.08 13.18 13.52
CA PHE A 111 0.98 13.86 12.85
C PHE A 111 -0.25 12.96 12.77
N SER A 112 -1.42 13.53 13.07
CA SER A 112 -2.72 12.94 12.76
C SER A 112 -3.71 14.03 12.31
N TRP A 113 -4.67 13.66 11.45
CA TRP A 113 -5.76 14.57 11.09
C TRP A 113 -6.79 14.76 12.21
N ASP A 114 -6.79 13.85 13.19
CA ASP A 114 -7.69 13.88 14.35
C ASP A 114 -7.03 14.55 15.58
N GLU A 115 -5.85 15.19 15.41
CA GLU A 115 -5.28 16.08 16.44
C GLU A 115 -6.08 17.38 16.48
N GLU A 116 -6.86 17.56 17.56
CA GLU A 116 -7.39 18.86 17.98
C GLU A 116 -6.31 19.70 18.68
#